data_AF-A0A1M5TE16-F1
#
_entry.id   AF-A0A1M5TE16-F1
#
_cell.length_a   1.000
_cell.length_b   1.000
_cell.length_c   1.000
_cell.angle_alpha   90.00
_cell.angle_beta   90.00
_cell.angle_gamma   90.00
#
_symmetry.space_group_name_H-M   'P 1'
#
loop_
_entity.id
_entity.type
_entity.pdbx_description
1 polymer ?
#
loop_
_entity_poly.entity_id
_entity_poly.type
_entity_poly.pdbx_seq_one_letter_code
_entity_poly.pdbx_strand_id
1 'polypeptide(L)'
;MKKSIKYTVLIFNLFFYLCATRVYATENDIKINDNIMNNQYIKLAVELNEKESEYCRFYLESLKGNLDSEKDDDKKLLYNNFYSSYTTINIDGVKHIYGQGKTIQKPIYDEKTKSNISIQSFGDIEVKQILKFVEGFTENHEDMLEINYSIKNKGKKDSKVSLRVMLDLALGNDDKCILNVNNEEFIEEKEVNIKDLSSWSVRSSNEEDIIAYGKIDDKNNYNKIQFANWGRLYDTPWEYSIKSSEVYDDSAVAMVWNEVNLKVNEEKSCSTLYGVKNTLIVKEDEKNNNNNVVDENSNVKENESDTKTGDSNKLVILSILSLISLIIIILLIRKKGGYKLNDK
;
A
#
# COMPACT_ATOMS: atom_id res chain seq x y z
N MET A 1 39.50 -37.26 -40.79
CA MET A 1 39.13 -35.97 -40.18
C MET A 1 37.73 -36.02 -39.56
N LYS A 2 37.52 -36.86 -38.53
CA LYS A 2 36.21 -37.16 -37.91
C LYS A 2 36.10 -36.70 -36.44
N LYS A 3 36.96 -35.76 -36.01
CA LYS A 3 37.05 -35.34 -34.60
C LYS A 3 36.77 -33.86 -34.29
N SER A 4 36.49 -33.01 -35.29
CA SER A 4 36.28 -31.56 -35.05
C SER A 4 34.82 -31.07 -35.06
N ILE A 5 33.83 -31.92 -35.33
CA ILE A 5 32.42 -31.50 -35.44
C ILE A 5 31.62 -31.76 -34.15
N LYS A 6 32.10 -32.64 -33.25
CA LYS A 6 31.38 -32.96 -32.00
C LYS A 6 31.55 -31.90 -30.89
N TYR A 7 32.54 -31.01 -30.98
CA TYR A 7 32.75 -29.97 -29.96
C TYR A 7 31.99 -28.68 -30.24
N THR A 8 31.64 -28.38 -31.49
CA THR A 8 30.91 -27.14 -31.83
C THR A 8 29.42 -27.23 -31.51
N VAL A 9 28.82 -28.42 -31.57
CA VAL A 9 27.39 -28.63 -31.24
C VAL A 9 27.15 -28.78 -29.72
N LEU A 10 28.19 -29.13 -28.95
CA LEU A 10 28.10 -29.23 -27.50
C LEU A 10 28.22 -27.86 -26.80
N ILE A 11 28.99 -26.93 -27.38
CA ILE A 11 29.14 -25.56 -26.83
C ILE A 11 27.92 -24.69 -27.16
N PHE A 12 27.19 -24.97 -28.24
CA PHE A 12 25.94 -24.26 -28.56
C PHE A 12 24.75 -24.70 -27.71
N ASN A 13 24.78 -25.90 -27.11
CA ASN A 13 23.74 -26.37 -26.17
C ASN A 13 24.01 -25.98 -24.72
N LEU A 14 25.24 -25.60 -24.36
CA LEU A 14 25.53 -25.13 -23.01
C LEU A 14 25.28 -23.62 -22.83
N PHE A 15 25.21 -22.85 -23.93
CA PHE A 15 24.90 -21.41 -23.88
C PHE A 15 23.40 -21.10 -23.81
N PHE A 16 22.54 -22.07 -24.14
CA PHE A 16 21.08 -21.93 -24.03
C PHE A 16 20.51 -22.44 -22.69
N TYR A 17 21.35 -22.97 -21.80
CA TYR A 17 20.96 -23.38 -20.44
C TYR A 17 21.30 -22.36 -19.36
N LEU A 18 21.85 -21.20 -19.73
CA LEU A 18 21.58 -19.95 -19.01
C LEU A 18 20.23 -19.40 -19.51
N CYS A 19 19.17 -20.22 -19.37
CA CYS A 19 17.89 -19.62 -19.05
C CYS A 19 18.16 -18.87 -17.76
N ALA A 20 18.44 -17.57 -17.89
CA ALA A 20 18.18 -16.62 -16.86
C ALA A 20 16.72 -16.89 -16.47
N THR A 21 16.53 -17.67 -15.40
CA THR A 21 15.38 -17.45 -14.56
C THR A 21 15.55 -16.00 -14.16
N ARG A 22 14.86 -15.11 -14.90
CA ARG A 22 14.39 -13.89 -14.29
C ARG A 22 13.57 -14.40 -13.13
N VAL A 23 14.22 -14.51 -11.98
CA VAL A 23 13.52 -14.36 -10.71
C VAL A 23 12.96 -12.95 -10.86
N TYR A 24 11.75 -12.85 -11.38
CA TYR A 24 10.94 -11.69 -11.11
C TYR A 24 10.91 -11.69 -9.59
N ALA A 25 11.57 -10.69 -8.98
CA ALA A 25 11.31 -10.41 -7.58
C ALA A 25 9.80 -10.38 -7.48
N THR A 26 9.25 -11.30 -6.68
CA THR A 26 7.80 -11.39 -6.56
C THR A 26 7.33 -10.02 -6.14
N GLU A 27 6.31 -9.51 -6.81
CA GLU A 27 5.83 -8.14 -6.76
C GLU A 27 5.36 -7.71 -5.34
N ASN A 28 5.58 -8.50 -4.29
CA ASN A 28 5.21 -8.21 -2.90
C ASN A 28 6.27 -8.73 -1.90
N ASP A 29 7.56 -8.62 -2.23
CA ASP A 29 8.63 -8.93 -1.27
C ASP A 29 8.73 -7.84 -0.20
N ILE A 30 8.58 -8.27 1.06
CA ILE A 30 8.66 -7.40 2.23
C ILE A 30 10.12 -7.25 2.62
N LYS A 31 10.59 -6.01 2.77
CA LYS A 31 11.91 -5.66 3.27
C LYS A 31 11.80 -5.23 4.73
N ILE A 32 12.70 -5.75 5.54
CA ILE A 32 12.81 -5.41 6.97
C ILE A 32 14.15 -4.73 7.21
N ASN A 33 14.13 -3.60 7.90
CA ASN A 33 15.31 -2.91 8.39
C ASN A 33 15.02 -2.36 9.79
N ASP A 34 15.67 -2.94 10.80
CA ASP A 34 15.42 -2.63 12.22
C ASP A 34 13.93 -2.66 12.58
N ASN A 35 13.35 -1.48 12.80
CA ASN A 35 11.98 -1.30 13.22
C ASN A 35 11.02 -0.98 12.07
N ILE A 36 11.51 -1.03 10.82
CA ILE A 36 10.79 -0.70 9.61
C ILE A 36 10.50 -1.98 8.81
N MET A 37 9.27 -2.08 8.34
CA MET A 37 8.78 -3.07 7.40
C MET A 37 8.20 -2.33 6.20
N ASN A 38 8.57 -2.68 4.96
CA ASN A 38 8.01 -2.06 3.76
C ASN A 38 7.89 -3.05 2.61
N ASN A 39 6.95 -2.79 1.71
CA ASN A 39 6.90 -3.38 0.37
C ASN A 39 7.09 -2.26 -0.67
N GLN A 40 6.55 -2.40 -1.88
CA GLN A 40 6.64 -1.36 -2.90
C GLN A 40 5.65 -0.20 -2.72
N TYR A 41 4.61 -0.37 -1.89
CA TYR A 41 3.51 0.60 -1.76
C TYR A 41 3.53 1.35 -0.44
N ILE A 42 3.80 0.67 0.66
CA ILE A 42 3.68 1.25 2.00
C ILE A 42 4.85 0.85 2.90
N LYS A 43 5.12 1.72 3.87
CA LYS A 43 6.17 1.59 4.88
C LYS A 43 5.56 1.74 6.27
N LEU A 44 5.75 0.71 7.09
CA LEU A 44 5.36 0.64 8.49
C LEU A 44 6.61 0.78 9.37
N ALA A 45 6.52 1.59 10.41
CA ALA A 45 7.50 1.60 11.49
C ALA A 45 6.82 1.25 12.81
N VAL A 46 7.52 0.53 13.69
CA VAL A 46 7.01 0.11 15.02
C VAL A 46 8.00 0.52 16.11
N GLU A 47 7.54 0.98 17.27
CA GLU A 47 8.44 1.25 18.41
C GLU A 47 8.87 -0.07 19.09
N LEU A 48 10.18 -0.33 19.14
CA LEU A 48 10.77 -1.57 19.65
C LEU A 48 11.36 -1.43 21.06
N ASN A 49 11.58 -0.20 21.53
CA ASN A 49 12.18 0.06 22.82
C ASN A 49 11.13 0.02 23.94
N GLU A 50 11.14 -1.08 24.70
CA GLU A 50 10.26 -1.32 25.86
C GLU A 50 10.37 -0.27 26.98
N LYS A 51 11.39 0.61 26.94
CA LYS A 51 11.53 1.72 27.90
C LYS A 51 10.75 2.98 27.50
N GLU A 52 10.33 3.09 26.24
CA GLU A 52 9.54 4.23 25.76
C GLU A 52 8.07 4.04 26.11
N SER A 53 7.35 5.13 26.41
CA SER A 53 5.90 5.09 26.66
C SER A 53 5.09 4.67 25.43
N GLU A 54 5.74 4.69 24.27
CA GLU A 54 5.22 4.43 22.94
C GLU A 54 5.47 3.01 22.45
N TYR A 55 6.04 2.15 23.27
CA TYR A 55 6.33 0.76 22.92
C TYR A 55 5.15 0.05 22.23
N CYS A 56 5.42 -0.68 21.14
CA CYS A 56 4.43 -1.34 20.28
C CYS A 56 3.46 -0.41 19.50
N ARG A 57 3.63 0.92 19.55
CA ARG A 57 2.91 1.84 18.66
C ARG A 57 3.58 1.91 17.29
N PHE A 58 2.87 2.43 16.31
CA PHE A 58 3.31 2.42 14.92
C PHE A 58 2.82 3.66 14.17
N TYR A 59 3.49 3.96 13.05
CA TYR A 59 3.03 4.92 12.05
C TYR A 59 3.20 4.33 10.64
N LEU A 60 2.50 4.92 9.68
CA LEU A 60 2.41 4.44 8.30
C LEU A 60 2.70 5.56 7.31
N GLU A 61 3.48 5.24 6.28
CA GLU A 61 3.80 6.11 5.16
C GLU A 61 3.49 5.39 3.84
N SER A 62 3.16 6.14 2.79
CA SER A 62 3.19 5.67 1.42
C SER A 62 4.64 5.66 0.93
N LEU A 63 4.97 4.67 0.10
CA LEU A 63 6.12 4.67 -0.81
C LEU A 63 5.64 4.88 -2.24
N LYS A 64 4.45 4.36 -2.55
CA LYS A 64 3.67 4.67 -3.73
C LYS A 64 2.26 5.06 -3.31
N GLY A 65 1.87 6.28 -3.62
CA GLY A 65 0.51 6.79 -3.40
C GLY A 65 -0.43 6.30 -4.51
N ASN A 66 -1.02 7.24 -5.23
CA ASN A 66 -1.75 6.99 -6.45
C ASN A 66 -0.78 6.65 -7.59
N LEU A 67 -0.88 5.45 -8.16
CA LEU A 67 0.00 5.00 -9.25
C LEU A 67 -0.05 5.86 -10.52
N ASP A 68 -1.08 6.71 -10.68
CA ASP A 68 -1.17 7.66 -11.80
C ASP A 68 -0.46 9.00 -11.53
N SER A 69 0.07 9.23 -10.32
CA SER A 69 0.68 10.48 -9.89
C SER A 69 1.79 10.28 -8.85
N GLU A 70 2.98 10.83 -9.08
CA GLU A 70 4.08 10.76 -8.08
C GLU A 70 3.94 11.79 -6.94
N LYS A 71 2.88 12.60 -6.90
CA LYS A 71 2.72 13.69 -5.91
C LYS A 71 2.52 13.21 -4.47
N ASP A 72 1.91 12.04 -4.31
CA ASP A 72 1.60 11.43 -3.02
C ASP A 72 2.50 10.21 -2.70
N ASP A 73 3.61 10.07 -3.44
CA ASP A 73 4.71 9.17 -3.12
C ASP A 73 5.53 9.70 -1.94
N ASP A 74 6.07 8.76 -1.14
CA ASP A 74 6.91 9.05 0.03
C ASP A 74 6.25 10.03 1.02
N LYS A 75 4.94 9.86 1.26
CA LYS A 75 4.15 10.72 2.16
C LYS A 75 3.73 10.02 3.43
N LYS A 76 3.54 10.83 4.47
CA LYS A 76 2.87 10.38 5.70
C LYS A 76 1.42 10.03 5.39
N LEU A 77 0.97 8.89 5.88
CA LEU A 77 -0.45 8.56 5.99
C LEU A 77 -0.94 8.75 7.43
N LEU A 78 -0.05 8.48 8.39
CA LEU A 78 -0.21 8.80 9.80
C LEU A 78 0.90 9.74 10.23
N TYR A 79 0.69 10.52 11.29
CA TYR A 79 1.75 11.33 11.85
C TYR A 79 2.97 10.46 12.19
N ASN A 80 4.14 10.86 11.71
CA ASN A 80 5.35 10.05 11.71
C ASN A 80 6.13 10.14 13.05
N ASN A 81 5.40 9.92 14.14
CA ASN A 81 5.94 9.74 15.47
C ASN A 81 5.25 8.50 16.10
N PHE A 82 5.79 7.98 17.20
CA PHE A 82 5.13 6.87 17.90
C PHE A 82 4.15 7.32 18.98
N TYR A 83 4.14 8.60 19.40
CA TYR A 83 3.31 9.04 20.51
C TYR A 83 1.85 9.27 20.13
N SER A 84 1.55 9.66 18.89
CA SER A 84 0.29 10.29 18.59
C SER A 84 -0.84 9.30 18.28
N SER A 85 -0.55 8.19 17.59
CA SER A 85 -1.48 7.07 17.40
C SER A 85 -1.35 6.05 18.53
N TYR A 86 -2.45 5.56 19.09
CA TYR A 86 -2.40 4.50 20.11
C TYR A 86 -3.70 3.68 20.20
N THR A 87 -3.60 2.51 20.83
CA THR A 87 -4.73 1.61 21.06
C THR A 87 -5.05 1.51 22.55
N THR A 88 -6.34 1.63 22.88
CA THR A 88 -6.86 1.45 24.24
C THR A 88 -7.65 0.15 24.32
N ILE A 89 -7.44 -0.62 25.38
CA ILE A 89 -8.26 -1.79 25.74
C ILE A 89 -8.94 -1.49 27.07
N ASN A 90 -10.25 -1.72 27.16
CA ASN A 90 -10.98 -1.65 28.41
C ASN A 90 -11.35 -3.08 28.84
N ILE A 91 -10.89 -3.47 30.03
CA ILE A 91 -11.05 -4.81 30.62
C ILE A 91 -11.79 -4.64 31.94
N ASP A 92 -13.01 -5.16 32.02
CA ASP A 92 -13.85 -5.11 33.22
C ASP A 92 -13.99 -3.69 33.81
N GLY A 93 -13.99 -2.66 32.95
CA GLY A 93 -14.09 -1.24 33.30
C GLY A 93 -12.75 -0.53 33.53
N VAL A 94 -11.64 -1.26 33.51
CA VAL A 94 -10.29 -0.69 33.66
C VAL A 94 -9.65 -0.46 32.29
N LYS A 95 -9.22 0.78 32.04
CA LYS A 95 -8.65 1.23 30.78
C LYS A 95 -7.14 1.00 30.77
N HIS A 96 -6.64 0.43 29.68
CA HIS A 96 -5.23 0.13 29.46
C HIS A 96 -4.80 0.64 28.07
N ILE A 97 -3.56 1.09 27.96
CA ILE A 97 -2.95 1.43 26.66
C ILE A 97 -2.10 0.23 26.21
N TYR A 98 -2.31 -0.23 24.98
CA TYR A 98 -1.43 -1.23 24.37
C TYR A 98 -0.02 -0.66 24.22
N GLY A 99 0.98 -1.40 24.67
CA GLY A 99 2.35 -0.91 24.89
C GLY A 99 2.72 -0.85 26.36
N GLN A 100 1.75 -0.68 27.27
CA GLN A 100 1.99 -0.53 28.71
C GLN A 100 1.68 -1.80 29.52
N GLY A 101 1.31 -2.89 28.86
CA GLY A 101 1.08 -4.19 29.49
C GLY A 101 2.38 -4.92 29.80
N LYS A 102 2.26 -6.08 30.46
CA LYS A 102 3.40 -6.98 30.62
C LYS A 102 3.74 -7.59 29.26
N THR A 103 4.97 -7.41 28.79
CA THR A 103 5.47 -8.01 27.56
C THR A 103 5.50 -9.55 27.66
N ILE A 104 4.79 -10.21 26.76
CA ILE A 104 4.86 -11.67 26.53
C ILE A 104 5.73 -11.97 25.31
N GLN A 105 5.57 -11.18 24.25
CA GLN A 105 6.39 -11.23 23.05
C GLN A 105 6.68 -9.80 22.58
N LYS A 106 7.96 -9.48 22.41
CA LYS A 106 8.39 -8.19 21.82
C LYS A 106 7.94 -8.08 20.36
N PRO A 107 7.73 -6.87 19.82
CA PRO A 107 7.46 -6.73 18.40
C PRO A 107 8.56 -7.38 17.58
N ILE A 108 8.17 -8.29 16.70
CA ILE A 108 9.07 -9.03 15.83
C ILE A 108 8.39 -9.28 14.49
N TYR A 109 9.16 -9.21 13.42
CA TYR A 109 8.68 -9.66 12.11
C TYR A 109 8.66 -11.19 12.03
N ASP A 110 7.50 -11.73 11.69
CA ASP A 110 7.28 -13.15 11.43
C ASP A 110 7.30 -13.40 9.91
N GLU A 111 8.37 -14.03 9.43
CA GLU A 111 8.57 -14.38 8.01
C GLU A 111 7.48 -15.30 7.44
N LYS A 112 6.90 -16.16 8.29
CA LYS A 112 5.91 -17.14 7.84
C LYS A 112 4.56 -16.48 7.60
N THR A 113 4.16 -15.56 8.48
CA THR A 113 2.88 -14.85 8.34
C THR A 113 3.02 -13.52 7.61
N LYS A 114 4.25 -13.09 7.32
CA LYS A 114 4.60 -11.81 6.70
C LYS A 114 4.01 -10.62 7.47
N SER A 115 4.21 -10.60 8.79
CA SER A 115 3.58 -9.62 9.68
C SER A 115 4.49 -9.25 10.84
N ASN A 116 4.38 -8.02 11.33
CA ASN A 116 4.91 -7.68 12.65
C ASN A 116 3.93 -8.18 13.73
N ILE A 117 4.44 -8.86 14.76
CA ILE A 117 3.66 -9.45 15.85
C ILE A 117 4.26 -9.05 17.19
N SER A 118 3.42 -8.54 18.09
CA SER A 118 3.72 -8.37 19.51
C SER A 118 2.61 -8.93 20.39
N ILE A 119 2.95 -9.31 21.62
CA ILE A 119 1.98 -9.82 22.59
C ILE A 119 2.22 -9.16 23.94
N GLN A 120 1.16 -8.58 24.51
CA GLN A 120 1.15 -8.09 25.87
C GLN A 120 0.01 -8.72 26.67
N SER A 121 0.21 -8.82 27.98
CA SER A 121 -0.82 -9.27 28.91
C SER A 121 -1.23 -8.17 29.89
N PHE A 122 -2.52 -8.10 30.17
CA PHE A 122 -3.15 -7.23 31.16
C PHE A 122 -3.90 -8.13 32.15
N GLY A 123 -3.18 -8.61 33.16
CA GLY A 123 -3.68 -9.68 34.03
C GLY A 123 -3.91 -10.97 33.26
N ASP A 124 -5.14 -11.47 33.27
CA ASP A 124 -5.56 -12.72 32.62
C ASP A 124 -5.90 -12.55 31.13
N ILE A 125 -5.88 -11.32 30.60
CA ILE A 125 -6.16 -11.03 29.19
C ILE A 125 -4.85 -10.87 28.42
N GLU A 126 -4.68 -11.67 27.38
CA GLU A 126 -3.56 -11.59 26.44
C GLU A 126 -4.03 -10.90 25.15
N VAL A 127 -3.30 -9.88 24.71
CA VAL A 127 -3.59 -9.10 23.51
C VAL A 127 -2.41 -9.23 22.54
N LYS A 128 -2.67 -9.85 21.39
CA LYS A 128 -1.73 -10.02 20.29
C LYS A 128 -2.01 -8.97 19.21
N GLN A 129 -1.08 -8.07 18.96
CA GLN A 129 -1.11 -7.17 17.80
C GLN A 129 -0.50 -7.90 16.60
N ILE A 130 -1.13 -7.77 15.44
CA ILE A 130 -0.66 -8.30 14.16
C ILE A 130 -0.81 -7.16 13.14
N LEU A 131 0.32 -6.71 12.61
CA LEU A 131 0.39 -5.66 11.59
C LEU A 131 0.88 -6.30 10.30
N LYS A 132 0.06 -6.26 9.25
CA LYS A 132 0.31 -7.00 8.01
C LYS A 132 -0.07 -6.18 6.79
N PHE A 133 0.78 -6.22 5.76
CA PHE A 133 0.39 -5.67 4.45
C PHE A 133 -0.55 -6.63 3.73
N VAL A 134 -1.65 -6.11 3.23
CA VAL A 134 -2.73 -6.87 2.62
C VAL A 134 -3.29 -6.13 1.41
N GLU A 135 -3.93 -6.88 0.52
CA GLU A 135 -4.70 -6.29 -0.56
C GLU A 135 -5.93 -5.55 -0.03
N GLY A 136 -5.98 -4.27 -0.34
CA GLY A 136 -7.08 -3.38 0.00
C GLY A 136 -8.12 -3.33 -1.10
N PHE A 137 -8.20 -2.19 -1.77
CA PHE A 137 -9.10 -1.94 -2.88
C PHE A 137 -8.49 -2.32 -4.24
N THR A 138 -7.17 -2.50 -4.29
CA THR A 138 -6.41 -2.69 -5.52
C THR A 138 -5.95 -4.13 -5.63
N GLU A 139 -6.41 -4.82 -6.66
CA GLU A 139 -6.10 -6.23 -6.89
C GLU A 139 -4.59 -6.43 -7.09
N ASN A 140 -4.01 -7.46 -6.47
CA ASN A 140 -2.59 -7.80 -6.52
C ASN A 140 -1.64 -6.75 -5.89
N HIS A 141 -2.17 -5.74 -5.20
CA HIS A 141 -1.38 -4.70 -4.53
C HIS A 141 -1.56 -4.80 -3.02
N GLU A 142 -0.51 -5.17 -2.27
CA GLU A 142 -0.53 -5.15 -0.80
C GLU A 142 -0.38 -3.71 -0.27
N ASP A 143 -1.31 -2.83 -0.63
CA ASP A 143 -1.24 -1.38 -0.45
C ASP A 143 -1.98 -0.84 0.79
N MET A 144 -2.47 -1.76 1.62
CA MET A 144 -3.09 -1.45 2.91
C MET A 144 -2.43 -2.19 4.07
N LEU A 145 -2.45 -1.56 5.24
CA LEU A 145 -2.11 -2.17 6.51
C LEU A 145 -3.37 -2.76 7.17
N GLU A 146 -3.39 -4.07 7.37
CA GLU A 146 -4.28 -4.72 8.34
C GLU A 146 -3.72 -4.48 9.75
N ILE A 147 -4.49 -3.77 10.56
CA ILE A 147 -4.24 -3.52 11.98
C ILE A 147 -5.16 -4.44 12.76
N ASN A 148 -4.61 -5.55 13.27
CA ASN A 148 -5.39 -6.56 13.97
C ASN A 148 -4.95 -6.72 15.43
N TYR A 149 -5.94 -6.85 16.31
CA TYR A 149 -5.75 -7.24 17.70
C TYR A 149 -6.54 -8.51 17.99
N SER A 150 -5.84 -9.58 18.37
CA SER A 150 -6.47 -10.79 18.91
C SER A 150 -6.43 -10.76 20.44
N ILE A 151 -7.60 -10.73 21.06
CA ILE A 151 -7.80 -10.62 22.51
C ILE A 151 -8.24 -11.98 23.03
N LYS A 152 -7.49 -12.54 23.97
CA LYS A 152 -7.72 -13.88 24.52
C LYS A 152 -7.81 -13.85 26.04
N ASN A 153 -8.86 -14.49 26.56
CA ASN A 153 -9.01 -14.69 28.00
C ASN A 153 -8.28 -15.96 28.42
N LYS A 154 -7.15 -15.82 29.13
CA LYS A 154 -6.35 -16.91 29.70
C LYS A 154 -6.69 -17.20 31.17
N GLY A 155 -7.65 -16.47 31.71
CA GLY A 155 -8.05 -16.54 33.12
C GLY A 155 -8.94 -17.72 33.44
N LYS A 156 -9.54 -17.64 34.64
CA LYS A 156 -10.49 -18.66 35.14
C LYS A 156 -11.93 -18.16 35.23
N LYS A 157 -12.17 -16.91 34.84
CA LYS A 157 -13.48 -16.25 34.83
C LYS A 157 -13.68 -15.54 33.50
N ASP A 158 -14.94 -15.36 33.12
CA ASP A 158 -15.30 -14.50 32.00
C ASP A 158 -14.90 -13.04 32.31
N SER A 159 -14.55 -12.29 31.27
CA SER A 159 -14.21 -10.87 31.36
C SER A 159 -14.90 -10.10 30.25
N LYS A 160 -15.25 -8.85 30.54
CA LYS A 160 -15.77 -7.89 29.58
C LYS A 160 -14.61 -7.14 28.93
N VAL A 161 -14.56 -7.19 27.60
CA VAL A 161 -13.49 -6.54 26.84
C VAL A 161 -14.07 -5.64 25.76
N SER A 162 -13.43 -4.50 25.54
CA SER A 162 -13.68 -3.60 24.43
C SER A 162 -12.37 -2.96 23.98
N LEU A 163 -12.32 -2.50 22.74
CA LEU A 163 -11.08 -1.99 22.14
C LEU A 163 -11.35 -0.72 21.33
N ARG A 164 -10.38 0.19 21.32
CA ARG A 164 -10.36 1.38 20.48
C ARG A 164 -8.99 1.52 19.84
N VAL A 165 -8.95 1.60 18.51
CA VAL A 165 -7.74 1.99 17.77
C VAL A 165 -7.91 3.45 17.37
N MET A 166 -7.00 4.32 17.81
CA MET A 166 -6.96 5.72 17.40
C MET A 166 -5.75 5.96 16.51
N LEU A 167 -6.00 6.55 15.33
CA LEU A 167 -5.01 6.94 14.35
C LEU A 167 -4.98 8.47 14.27
N ASP A 168 -3.80 9.04 14.41
CA ASP A 168 -3.50 10.45 14.17
C ASP A 168 -3.24 10.66 12.68
N LEU A 169 -4.13 11.42 12.05
CA LEU A 169 -4.17 11.58 10.60
C LEU A 169 -3.39 12.83 10.21
N ALA A 170 -2.20 12.59 9.67
CA ALA A 170 -1.34 13.61 9.09
C ALA A 170 -0.96 13.18 7.68
N LEU A 171 -1.63 13.73 6.67
CA LEU A 171 -1.38 13.41 5.28
C LEU A 171 -0.31 14.35 4.72
N GLY A 172 0.89 13.82 4.51
CA GLY A 172 2.06 14.63 4.18
C GLY A 172 2.41 15.61 5.30
N ASN A 173 2.14 16.90 5.09
CA ASN A 173 2.29 17.96 6.10
C ASN A 173 0.94 18.58 6.53
N ASP A 174 -0.17 17.95 6.17
CA ASP A 174 -1.50 18.41 6.54
C ASP A 174 -2.09 17.57 7.68
N ASP A 175 -2.20 18.20 8.85
CA ASP A 175 -2.85 17.62 10.02
C ASP A 175 -4.37 17.96 10.02
N LYS A 176 -4.85 18.80 9.10
CA LYS A 176 -6.28 19.16 8.96
C LYS A 176 -6.91 18.44 7.76
N CYS A 177 -6.91 17.11 7.82
CA CYS A 177 -7.45 16.30 6.73
C CYS A 177 -8.95 16.54 6.52
N ILE A 178 -9.41 16.51 5.28
CA ILE A 178 -10.83 16.52 4.95
C ILE A 178 -11.34 15.07 4.99
N LEU A 179 -12.36 14.82 5.81
CA LEU A 179 -13.02 13.53 5.89
C LEU A 179 -14.00 13.35 4.73
N ASN A 180 -14.00 12.19 4.10
CA ASN A 180 -15.07 11.72 3.22
C ASN A 180 -15.74 10.49 3.84
N VAL A 181 -17.06 10.54 4.01
CA VAL A 181 -17.89 9.44 4.49
C VAL A 181 -19.04 9.24 3.51
N ASN A 182 -19.18 8.05 2.95
CA ASN A 182 -20.25 7.72 1.99
C ASN A 182 -20.35 8.73 0.82
N ASN A 183 -19.21 9.24 0.34
CA ASN A 183 -19.09 10.27 -0.70
C ASN A 183 -19.50 11.69 -0.29
N GLU A 184 -19.63 11.98 1.00
CA GLU A 184 -19.87 13.33 1.53
C GLU A 184 -18.64 13.81 2.30
N GLU A 185 -18.21 15.06 2.06
CA GLU A 185 -17.05 15.65 2.73
C GLU A 185 -17.44 16.40 4.02
N PHE A 186 -16.59 16.30 5.04
CA PHE A 186 -16.76 16.93 6.35
C PHE A 186 -15.42 17.44 6.88
N ILE A 187 -15.48 18.56 7.60
CA ILE A 187 -14.37 19.12 8.40
C ILE A 187 -14.73 19.25 9.89
N GLU A 188 -15.88 18.69 10.26
CA GLU A 188 -16.46 18.73 11.60
C GLU A 188 -16.41 17.34 12.23
N GLU A 189 -16.40 17.28 13.56
CA GLU A 189 -16.43 16.00 14.27
C GLU A 189 -17.67 15.17 13.89
N LYS A 190 -17.46 13.88 13.66
CA LYS A 190 -18.50 12.96 13.20
C LYS A 190 -18.35 11.58 13.79
N GLU A 191 -19.46 11.04 14.31
CA GLU A 191 -19.58 9.61 14.63
C GLU A 191 -20.41 8.94 13.55
N VAL A 192 -19.97 7.77 13.10
CA VAL A 192 -20.72 6.95 12.16
C VAL A 192 -20.81 5.54 12.71
N ASN A 193 -22.02 5.00 12.78
CA ASN A 193 -22.20 3.58 13.07
C ASN A 193 -21.72 2.76 11.87
N ILE A 194 -21.04 1.64 12.11
CA ILE A 194 -20.51 0.82 11.01
C ILE A 194 -21.62 0.34 10.06
N LYS A 195 -22.85 0.14 10.57
CA LYS A 195 -23.99 -0.29 9.76
C LYS A 195 -24.44 0.75 8.73
N ASP A 196 -24.11 2.01 8.97
CA ASP A 196 -24.46 3.14 8.12
C ASP A 196 -23.27 3.58 7.26
N LEU A 197 -22.13 2.88 7.36
CA LEU A 197 -20.87 3.24 6.70
C LEU A 197 -20.59 2.29 5.54
N SER A 198 -20.60 2.82 4.31
CA SER A 198 -20.25 2.07 3.10
C SER A 198 -18.79 2.29 2.67
N SER A 199 -18.28 3.51 2.88
CA SER A 199 -16.90 3.87 2.61
C SER A 199 -16.47 5.05 3.48
N TRP A 200 -15.17 5.13 3.74
CA TRP A 200 -14.56 6.36 4.22
C TRP A 200 -13.14 6.53 3.70
N SER A 201 -12.76 7.79 3.52
CA SER A 201 -11.40 8.19 3.18
C SER A 201 -11.10 9.54 3.81
N VAL A 202 -9.83 9.89 3.84
CA VAL A 202 -9.35 11.19 4.31
C VAL A 202 -8.42 11.73 3.25
N ARG A 203 -8.55 13.03 2.93
CA ARG A 203 -7.69 13.68 1.94
C ARG A 203 -7.01 14.90 2.52
N SER A 204 -5.80 15.20 2.05
CA SER A 204 -5.15 16.45 2.39
C SER A 204 -5.96 17.62 1.82
N SER A 205 -6.10 18.68 2.59
CA SER A 205 -6.69 19.96 2.23
C SER A 205 -5.76 20.85 1.38
N ASN A 206 -4.50 20.44 1.22
CA ASN A 206 -3.46 21.16 0.49
C ASN A 206 -3.32 20.68 -0.99
N GLU A 207 -2.36 21.24 -1.73
CA GLU A 207 -2.12 20.94 -3.15
C GLU A 207 -1.48 19.57 -3.43
N GLU A 208 -1.08 18.82 -2.39
CA GLU A 208 -0.49 17.48 -2.53
C GLU A 208 -1.54 16.44 -2.93
N ASP A 209 -2.82 16.69 -2.62
CA ASP A 209 -3.99 15.83 -2.94
C ASP A 209 -3.80 14.35 -2.53
N ILE A 210 -3.16 14.15 -1.38
CA ILE A 210 -2.91 12.83 -0.79
C ILE A 210 -4.25 12.30 -0.28
N ILE A 211 -4.58 11.04 -0.59
CA ILE A 211 -5.79 10.38 -0.09
C ILE A 211 -5.42 9.05 0.57
N ALA A 212 -5.87 8.87 1.81
CA ALA A 212 -5.82 7.59 2.50
C ALA A 212 -7.23 7.05 2.72
N TYR A 213 -7.36 5.74 2.76
CA TYR A 213 -8.63 5.04 2.80
C TYR A 213 -8.68 4.12 3.99
N GLY A 214 -9.86 4.00 4.59
CA GLY A 214 -10.20 2.86 5.40
C GLY A 214 -11.10 1.92 4.64
N LYS A 215 -10.75 0.63 4.62
CA LYS A 215 -11.60 -0.39 4.02
C LYS A 215 -12.52 -0.96 5.09
N ILE A 216 -13.77 -1.20 4.72
CA ILE A 216 -14.73 -1.96 5.52
C ILE A 216 -14.88 -3.30 4.82
N ASP A 217 -14.62 -4.37 5.54
CA ASP A 217 -14.79 -5.74 5.07
C ASP A 217 -15.37 -6.60 6.20
N ASP A 218 -15.66 -7.86 5.91
CA ASP A 218 -16.26 -8.79 6.88
C ASP A 218 -15.37 -9.07 8.11
N LYS A 219 -14.07 -8.76 8.03
CA LYS A 219 -13.12 -8.89 9.15
C LYS A 219 -13.11 -7.64 10.03
N ASN A 220 -13.51 -6.50 9.45
CA ASN A 220 -13.53 -5.21 10.12
C ASN A 220 -14.84 -5.03 10.90
N ASN A 221 -14.81 -5.52 12.14
CA ASN A 221 -15.97 -5.68 13.02
C ASN A 221 -16.11 -4.58 14.09
N TYR A 222 -15.52 -3.39 13.89
CA TYR A 222 -15.75 -2.27 14.80
C TYR A 222 -17.21 -1.80 14.70
N ASN A 223 -17.75 -1.29 15.79
CA ASN A 223 -19.16 -0.91 15.88
C ASN A 223 -19.41 0.54 15.43
N LYS A 224 -18.40 1.38 15.57
CA LYS A 224 -18.46 2.79 15.17
C LYS A 224 -17.07 3.34 14.85
N ILE A 225 -17.07 4.41 14.08
CA ILE A 225 -15.91 5.23 13.78
C ILE A 225 -16.19 6.66 14.24
N GLN A 226 -15.18 7.30 14.82
CA GLN A 226 -15.25 8.66 15.32
C GLN A 226 -14.13 9.48 14.69
N PHE A 227 -14.49 10.48 13.92
CA PHE A 227 -13.56 11.49 13.41
C PHE A 227 -13.69 12.73 14.29
N ALA A 228 -12.58 13.22 14.81
CA ALA A 228 -12.57 14.37 15.70
C ALA A 228 -11.19 15.01 15.79
N ASN A 229 -11.09 16.10 16.56
CA ASN A 229 -9.80 16.71 16.85
C ASN A 229 -8.89 15.72 17.60
N TRP A 230 -7.63 15.59 17.15
CA TRP A 230 -6.63 14.67 17.70
C TRP A 230 -6.48 14.83 19.21
N GLY A 231 -6.22 16.04 19.70
CA GLY A 231 -6.02 16.30 21.13
C GLY A 231 -7.20 15.84 21.99
N ARG A 232 -8.44 16.03 21.50
CA ARG A 232 -9.65 15.58 22.21
C ARG A 232 -9.77 14.06 22.27
N LEU A 233 -9.48 13.39 21.15
CA LEU A 233 -9.43 11.92 21.06
C LEU A 233 -8.26 11.32 21.85
N TYR A 234 -7.14 12.03 21.90
CA TYR A 234 -5.93 11.64 22.61
C TYR A 234 -6.13 11.73 24.13
N ASP A 235 -6.69 12.85 24.61
CA ASP A 235 -6.93 13.08 26.04
C ASP A 235 -8.14 12.29 26.58
N THR A 236 -9.00 11.79 25.70
CA THR A 236 -10.17 10.97 26.05
C THR A 236 -10.00 9.54 25.51
N PRO A 237 -9.17 8.69 26.16
CA PRO A 237 -8.82 7.37 25.63
C PRO A 237 -10.02 6.42 25.47
N TRP A 238 -11.14 6.69 26.14
CA TRP A 238 -12.35 5.88 26.11
C TRP A 238 -13.61 6.73 26.24
N GLU A 239 -14.68 6.35 25.55
CA GLU A 239 -16.01 7.01 25.60
C GLU A 239 -16.00 8.51 25.27
N TYR A 240 -15.18 8.91 24.30
CA TYR A 240 -15.27 10.25 23.74
C TYR A 240 -16.67 10.49 23.16
N SER A 241 -17.26 11.62 23.54
CA SER A 241 -18.54 12.09 23.01
C SER A 241 -18.26 13.10 21.90
N ILE A 242 -18.65 12.76 20.68
CA ILE A 242 -18.52 13.66 19.52
C ILE A 242 -19.23 14.98 19.81
N LYS A 243 -18.55 16.07 19.53
CA LYS A 243 -19.13 17.41 19.54
C LYS A 243 -19.53 17.77 18.11
N SER A 244 -20.72 17.32 17.70
CA SER A 244 -21.22 17.56 16.35
C SER A 244 -21.15 19.05 16.00
N SER A 245 -20.70 19.36 14.78
CA SER A 245 -20.48 20.71 14.26
C SER A 245 -19.28 21.49 14.81
N GLU A 246 -18.45 20.88 15.66
CA GLU A 246 -17.12 21.42 15.95
C GLU A 246 -16.17 21.11 14.80
N VAL A 247 -15.61 22.16 14.20
CA VAL A 247 -14.52 22.03 13.22
C VAL A 247 -13.25 21.60 13.94
N TYR A 248 -12.54 20.62 13.37
CA TYR A 248 -11.20 20.24 13.83
C TYR A 248 -10.12 20.87 12.94
N ASP A 249 -8.96 21.14 13.54
CA ASP A 249 -7.75 21.68 12.93
C ASP A 249 -6.56 20.72 12.98
N ASP A 250 -6.74 19.60 13.68
CA ASP A 250 -5.79 18.52 13.88
C ASP A 250 -6.59 17.21 13.92
N SER A 251 -6.49 16.39 12.89
CA SER A 251 -7.47 15.36 12.55
C SER A 251 -7.06 13.99 13.07
N ALA A 252 -8.00 13.27 13.67
CA ALA A 252 -7.80 11.89 14.08
C ALA A 252 -9.06 11.06 13.86
N VAL A 253 -8.85 9.75 13.76
CA VAL A 253 -9.92 8.77 13.64
C VAL A 253 -9.80 7.70 14.71
N ALA A 254 -10.92 7.34 15.33
CA ALA A 254 -10.99 6.24 16.28
C ALA A 254 -12.01 5.19 15.83
N MET A 255 -11.55 3.96 15.61
CA MET A 255 -12.40 2.79 15.42
C MET A 255 -12.65 2.13 16.76
N VAL A 256 -13.93 1.87 17.10
CA VAL A 256 -14.34 1.39 18.42
C VAL A 256 -15.10 0.08 18.31
N TRP A 257 -14.64 -0.92 19.07
CA TRP A 257 -15.33 -2.18 19.33
C TRP A 257 -16.00 -2.12 20.70
N ASN A 258 -17.30 -2.36 20.71
CA ASN A 258 -18.13 -2.37 21.90
C ASN A 258 -17.74 -3.51 22.85
N GLU A 259 -18.21 -3.40 24.08
CA GLU A 259 -18.03 -4.42 25.10
C GLU A 259 -18.61 -5.77 24.68
N VAL A 260 -17.79 -6.81 24.77
CA VAL A 260 -18.19 -8.21 24.61
C VAL A 260 -17.78 -9.00 25.85
N ASN A 261 -18.63 -9.95 26.25
CA ASN A 261 -18.27 -10.93 27.27
C ASN A 261 -17.39 -12.01 26.65
N LEU A 262 -16.10 -12.02 27.01
CA LEU A 262 -15.10 -12.96 26.56
C LEU A 262 -15.00 -14.12 27.56
N LYS A 263 -15.52 -15.29 27.17
CA LYS A 263 -15.49 -16.48 28.02
C LYS A 263 -14.07 -16.96 28.28
N VAL A 264 -13.90 -17.77 29.32
CA VAL A 264 -12.64 -18.47 29.58
C VAL A 264 -12.14 -19.21 28.33
N ASN A 265 -10.89 -18.98 27.94
CA ASN A 265 -10.22 -19.48 26.73
C ASN A 265 -10.79 -18.97 25.39
N GLU A 266 -11.81 -18.12 25.40
CA GLU A 266 -12.34 -17.49 24.19
C GLU A 266 -11.34 -16.45 23.67
N GLU A 267 -11.35 -16.30 22.35
CA GLU A 267 -10.53 -15.36 21.62
C GLU A 267 -11.41 -14.58 20.64
N LYS A 268 -11.18 -13.26 20.55
CA LYS A 268 -11.87 -12.36 19.62
C LYS A 268 -10.85 -11.51 18.89
N SER A 269 -11.07 -11.32 17.59
CA SER A 269 -10.25 -10.44 16.78
C SER A 269 -10.98 -9.13 16.51
N CYS A 270 -10.22 -8.04 16.57
CA CYS A 270 -10.62 -6.69 16.21
C CYS A 270 -9.70 -6.25 15.06
N SER A 271 -10.24 -6.09 13.85
CA SER A 271 -9.44 -5.77 12.65
C SER A 271 -9.91 -4.50 11.96
N THR A 272 -8.98 -3.77 11.37
CA THR A 272 -9.27 -2.62 10.50
C THR A 272 -8.18 -2.51 9.44
N LEU A 273 -8.52 -1.98 8.27
CA LEU A 273 -7.61 -1.81 7.15
C LEU A 273 -7.46 -0.32 6.83
N TYR A 274 -6.23 0.16 6.74
CA TYR A 274 -5.90 1.55 6.43
C TYR A 274 -4.69 1.64 5.50
N GLY A 275 -4.76 2.50 4.49
CA GLY A 275 -3.68 2.64 3.51
C GLY A 275 -4.12 3.39 2.26
N VAL A 276 -3.47 3.10 1.13
CA VAL A 276 -3.77 3.77 -0.14
C VAL A 276 -4.76 2.95 -0.97
N LYS A 277 -5.25 3.55 -2.04
CA LYS A 277 -6.08 2.88 -3.04
C LYS A 277 -5.59 3.31 -4.42
N ASN A 278 -5.40 2.34 -5.28
CA ASN A 278 -5.03 2.52 -6.66
C ASN A 278 -6.11 2.01 -7.61
N THR A 279 -6.34 2.74 -8.69
CA THR A 279 -7.15 2.26 -9.81
C THR A 279 -6.22 2.06 -10.99
N LEU A 280 -5.97 0.81 -11.38
CA LEU A 280 -5.24 0.54 -12.61
C LEU A 280 -6.05 1.11 -13.78
N ILE A 281 -5.62 2.21 -14.38
CA ILE A 281 -6.07 2.56 -15.72
C ILE A 281 -5.34 1.60 -16.65
N VAL A 282 -6.04 0.54 -17.09
CA VAL A 282 -5.63 -0.16 -18.31
C VAL A 282 -5.73 0.88 -19.43
N LYS A 283 -4.60 1.51 -19.77
CA LYS A 283 -4.50 2.22 -21.03
C LYS A 283 -4.58 1.16 -22.11
N GLU A 284 -5.79 0.92 -22.62
CA GLU A 284 -5.94 0.20 -23.88
C GLU A 284 -5.15 1.00 -24.92
N ASP A 285 -4.05 0.43 -25.40
CA ASP A 285 -3.37 0.92 -26.58
C ASP A 285 -4.43 1.11 -27.67
N GLU A 286 -4.63 2.34 -28.14
CA GLU A 286 -5.41 2.65 -29.33
C GLU A 286 -4.78 1.95 -30.54
N LYS A 287 -5.10 0.67 -30.72
CA LYS A 287 -4.86 -0.06 -31.96
C LYS A 287 -5.92 0.40 -32.96
N ASN A 288 -5.52 1.37 -33.77
CA ASN A 288 -5.90 1.57 -35.17
C ASN A 288 -6.92 0.55 -35.71
N ASN A 289 -8.20 0.87 -35.61
CA ASN A 289 -9.22 0.30 -36.49
C ASN A 289 -9.45 1.26 -37.65
N ASN A 290 -8.51 1.28 -38.58
CA ASN A 290 -8.80 1.68 -39.96
C ASN A 290 -9.59 0.55 -40.61
N ASN A 291 -10.90 0.52 -40.37
CA ASN A 291 -11.82 -0.20 -41.24
C ASN A 291 -12.53 0.82 -42.13
N ASN A 292 -12.03 0.89 -43.37
CA ASN A 292 -12.75 1.46 -44.50
C ASN A 292 -14.12 0.78 -44.60
N VAL A 293 -15.18 1.56 -44.33
CA VAL A 293 -16.49 1.31 -44.90
C VAL A 293 -16.78 2.48 -45.83
N VAL A 294 -16.76 2.16 -47.12
CA VAL A 294 -17.26 3.00 -48.21
C VAL A 294 -18.76 3.11 -48.01
N ASP A 295 -19.27 4.34 -47.88
CA ASP A 295 -20.66 4.65 -48.21
C ASP A 295 -20.71 5.99 -48.94
N GLU A 296 -21.40 5.96 -50.09
CA GLU A 296 -21.54 7.01 -51.08
C GLU A 296 -22.56 8.09 -50.65
N ASN A 297 -22.37 9.31 -51.19
CA ASN A 297 -23.32 10.43 -51.31
C ASN A 297 -23.66 11.18 -50.00
N SER A 298 -23.57 12.51 -49.87
CA SER A 298 -23.69 13.59 -50.87
C SER A 298 -23.34 14.98 -50.27
N ASN A 299 -22.91 15.89 -51.15
CA ASN A 299 -23.10 17.36 -51.16
C ASN A 299 -22.33 18.32 -50.22
N VAL A 300 -21.17 18.79 -50.74
CA VAL A 300 -20.75 20.19 -51.04
C VAL A 300 -21.27 21.36 -50.17
N LYS A 301 -20.34 22.08 -49.49
CA LYS A 301 -19.92 23.51 -49.71
C LYS A 301 -19.09 24.03 -48.50
N GLU A 302 -17.79 24.24 -48.69
CA GLU A 302 -17.09 25.55 -48.76
C GLU A 302 -17.11 26.39 -47.47
N ASN A 303 -15.97 26.48 -46.77
CA ASN A 303 -15.07 27.64 -46.86
C ASN A 303 -13.84 27.52 -45.95
N GLU A 304 -12.68 27.87 -46.52
CA GLU A 304 -11.37 27.99 -45.89
C GLU A 304 -11.20 29.27 -45.06
N SER A 305 -10.16 29.22 -44.21
CA SER A 305 -9.31 30.27 -43.62
C SER A 305 -9.23 30.04 -42.10
N ASP A 306 -8.09 29.98 -41.44
CA ASP A 306 -6.83 30.64 -41.75
C ASP A 306 -5.67 30.05 -40.93
N THR A 307 -4.49 30.10 -41.55
CA THR A 307 -3.17 30.38 -40.95
C THR A 307 -2.41 29.38 -40.05
N LYS A 308 -1.18 29.13 -40.55
CA LYS A 308 0.15 29.15 -39.87
C LYS A 308 0.55 27.91 -39.07
N THR A 309 1.42 27.07 -39.63
CA THR A 309 2.90 27.15 -39.57
C THR A 309 3.44 27.21 -38.13
N GLY A 310 4.05 26.11 -37.70
CA GLY A 310 4.72 26.02 -36.40
C GLY A 310 5.46 24.68 -36.24
N ASP A 311 6.60 24.60 -36.93
CA ASP A 311 7.80 23.85 -36.59
C ASP A 311 7.77 22.90 -35.36
N SER A 312 8.05 21.61 -35.59
CA SER A 312 9.06 20.89 -34.80
C SER A 312 9.31 19.49 -35.34
N ASN A 313 10.27 19.39 -36.28
CA ASN A 313 11.08 18.18 -36.40
C ASN A 313 11.98 18.08 -35.16
N LYS A 314 11.54 17.32 -34.14
CA LYS A 314 12.46 16.57 -33.28
C LYS A 314 12.32 15.10 -33.62
N LEU A 315 12.98 14.75 -34.72
CA LEU A 315 13.24 13.38 -35.13
C LEU A 315 13.96 12.68 -33.97
N VAL A 316 13.31 11.65 -33.44
CA VAL A 316 13.83 10.73 -32.45
C VAL A 316 15.10 10.08 -33.00
N ILE A 317 16.26 10.45 -32.45
CA ILE A 317 17.49 9.69 -32.57
C ILE A 317 17.36 8.51 -31.61
N LEU A 318 16.96 7.34 -32.14
CA LEU A 318 17.25 6.03 -31.55
C LEU A 318 16.89 4.94 -32.57
N SER A 319 17.92 4.32 -33.14
CA SER A 319 17.95 2.95 -33.74
C SER A 319 18.67 2.78 -35.10
N ILE A 320 19.76 3.51 -35.39
CA ILE A 320 20.66 3.15 -36.53
C ILE A 320 21.85 2.25 -36.10
N LEU A 321 21.91 1.80 -34.84
CA LEU A 321 23.00 0.96 -34.34
C LEU A 321 22.77 -0.57 -34.46
N SER A 322 21.60 -1.04 -34.90
CA SER A 322 21.35 -2.49 -35.07
C SER A 322 21.41 -3.00 -36.53
N LEU A 323 21.49 -2.12 -37.54
CA LEU A 323 21.63 -2.54 -38.94
C LEU A 323 23.09 -2.62 -39.45
N ILE A 324 24.04 -1.98 -38.77
CA ILE A 324 25.44 -1.95 -39.20
C ILE A 324 26.19 -3.23 -38.80
N SER A 325 25.76 -3.95 -37.76
CA SER A 325 26.44 -5.18 -37.31
C SER A 325 26.16 -6.41 -38.20
N LEU A 326 25.04 -6.43 -38.93
CA LEU A 326 24.65 -7.58 -39.76
C LEU A 326 25.35 -7.59 -41.15
N ILE A 327 25.70 -6.42 -41.68
CA ILE A 327 26.37 -6.28 -42.99
C ILE A 327 27.87 -6.63 -42.89
N ILE A 328 28.52 -6.35 -41.74
CA ILE A 328 29.95 -6.64 -41.53
C ILE A 328 30.22 -8.17 -41.44
N ILE A 329 29.28 -8.94 -40.88
CA ILE A 329 29.42 -10.40 -40.74
C ILE A 329 29.28 -11.10 -42.10
N ILE A 330 28.41 -10.62 -42.99
CA ILE A 330 28.23 -11.19 -44.35
C ILE A 330 29.45 -10.89 -45.25
N LEU A 331 30.12 -9.74 -45.06
CA LEU A 331 31.33 -9.39 -45.82
C LEU A 331 32.59 -10.12 -45.34
N LEU A 332 32.70 -10.48 -44.05
CA LEU A 332 33.84 -11.24 -43.52
C LEU A 332 33.81 -12.73 -43.90
N ILE A 333 32.62 -13.31 -44.08
CA ILE A 333 32.47 -14.71 -44.53
C ILE A 333 32.79 -14.85 -46.03
N ARG A 334 32.53 -13.82 -46.85
CA ARG A 334 32.89 -13.81 -48.29
C ARG A 334 34.38 -13.57 -48.57
N LYS A 335 35.15 -13.00 -47.63
CA LYS A 335 36.56 -12.62 -47.86
C LYS A 335 37.60 -13.71 -47.54
N LYS A 336 37.22 -14.85 -46.96
CA LYS A 336 38.15 -15.96 -46.62
C LYS A 336 38.20 -17.13 -47.63
N GLY A 337 37.41 -17.08 -48.70
CA GLY A 337 37.42 -18.10 -49.76
C GLY A 337 38.08 -17.62 -51.05
N GLY A 338 39.37 -17.30 -51.02
CA GLY A 338 40.07 -16.96 -52.26
C GLY A 338 41.55 -16.65 -52.09
N TYR A 339 42.39 -17.69 -52.20
CA TYR A 339 43.70 -17.55 -52.83
C TYR A 339 43.93 -18.72 -53.79
N LYS A 340 44.07 -18.37 -55.06
CA LYS A 340 44.67 -19.14 -56.17
C LYS A 340 46.17 -19.28 -55.94
N LEU A 341 46.80 -20.33 -56.48
CA LEU A 341 47.76 -20.23 -57.60
C LEU A 341 48.30 -21.60 -58.04
N ASN A 342 48.26 -21.75 -59.37
CA ASN A 342 48.87 -22.70 -60.30
C ASN A 342 50.28 -23.25 -59.97
N ASP A 343 50.60 -24.45 -60.46
CA ASP A 343 51.44 -24.68 -61.67
C ASP A 343 51.86 -26.17 -61.79
N LYS A 344 51.32 -26.86 -62.81
CA LYS A 344 52.02 -27.74 -63.77
C LYS A 344 51.05 -28.46 -64.70
#